data_AF-A0A4Y2PYC0-F1
#
_entry.id   AF-A0A4Y2PYC0-F1
#
_cell.length_a   1.000
_cell.length_b   1.000
_cell.length_c   1.000
_cell.angle_alpha   90.00
_cell.angle_beta   90.00
_cell.angle_gamma   90.00
#
_symmetry.space_group_name_H-M   'P 1'
#
loop_
_entity.id
_entity.type
_entity.pdbx_description
1 polymer ?
#
loop_
_entity_poly.entity_id
_entity_poly.type
_entity_poly.pdbx_seq_one_letter_code
_entity_poly.pdbx_strand_id
1 'polypeptide(L)'
;MCAKNMLVISTQYYYLLYQCSSDYVQQLIKNVTIKDIIYWVSESWDKVTQNYLVKSWKKLWPSLADSSKVEQGRAILPLIKCIPGCEDATEHTVTEWLSCDTEANQLYTDEEIISLIQNKPQDDSDLE
;
A
#
# COMPACT_ATOMS: atom_id res chain seq x y z
N MET A 1 19.13 0.11 11.72
CA MET A 1 18.40 -1.17 11.68
C MET A 1 17.16 -1.17 10.77
N CYS A 2 16.65 -0.02 10.29
CA CYS A 2 15.59 0.03 9.26
C CYS A 2 15.99 -0.59 7.91
N ALA A 3 17.30 -0.70 7.63
CA ALA A 3 17.81 -1.37 6.44
C ALA A 3 17.52 -2.87 6.39
N LYS A 4 17.28 -3.55 7.53
CA LYS A 4 17.23 -5.03 7.57
C LYS A 4 15.90 -5.65 7.11
N ASN A 5 14.80 -4.90 7.14
CA ASN A 5 13.49 -5.44 6.73
C ASN A 5 13.07 -5.06 5.31
N MET A 6 13.49 -3.89 4.80
CA MET A 6 13.53 -3.64 3.36
C MET A 6 14.44 -4.66 2.67
N LEU A 7 15.49 -5.10 3.38
CA LEU A 7 16.34 -6.21 2.96
C LEU A 7 15.63 -7.53 2.82
N VAL A 8 14.49 -7.86 3.46
CA VAL A 8 13.94 -9.24 3.38
C VAL A 8 13.23 -9.45 2.05
N ILE A 9 12.35 -8.53 1.66
CA ILE A 9 11.70 -8.54 0.35
C ILE A 9 12.74 -8.28 -0.74
N SER A 10 13.67 -7.33 -0.51
CA SER A 10 14.77 -7.13 -1.44
C SER A 10 15.74 -8.30 -1.47
N THR A 11 16.00 -9.08 -0.42
CA THR A 11 16.95 -10.22 -0.50
C THR A 11 16.32 -11.44 -1.13
N GLN A 12 15.02 -11.69 -0.99
CA GLN A 12 14.37 -12.75 -1.77
C GLN A 12 14.41 -12.40 -3.27
N TYR A 13 14.04 -11.16 -3.63
CA TYR A 13 14.07 -10.68 -5.01
C TYR A 13 15.51 -10.52 -5.54
N TYR A 14 16.45 -10.07 -4.70
CA TYR A 14 17.87 -9.90 -5.05
C TYR A 14 18.60 -11.24 -5.12
N TYR A 15 18.26 -12.26 -4.32
CA TYR A 15 18.81 -13.62 -4.52
C TYR A 15 18.35 -14.19 -5.86
N LEU A 16 17.07 -14.01 -6.22
CA LEU A 16 16.53 -14.40 -7.53
C LEU A 16 17.17 -13.61 -8.69
N LEU A 17 17.50 -12.33 -8.49
CA LEU A 17 18.18 -11.50 -9.49
C LEU A 17 19.70 -11.72 -9.55
N TYR A 18 20.35 -12.12 -8.45
CA TYR A 18 21.81 -12.18 -8.31
C TYR A 18 22.39 -13.58 -8.52
N GLN A 19 21.60 -14.65 -8.33
CA GLN A 19 22.03 -16.03 -8.63
C GLN A 19 21.57 -16.55 -10.00
N CYS A 20 20.74 -15.81 -10.73
CA CYS A 20 20.19 -16.30 -11.99
C CYS A 20 20.68 -15.51 -13.20
N SER A 21 20.90 -16.24 -14.29
CA SER A 21 21.08 -15.63 -15.62
C SER A 21 19.95 -14.62 -15.86
N SER A 22 20.29 -13.50 -16.49
CA SER A 22 19.32 -12.49 -16.94
C SER A 22 18.13 -13.14 -17.67
N ASP A 23 18.37 -14.21 -18.43
CA ASP A 23 17.34 -14.93 -19.18
C ASP A 23 16.34 -15.65 -18.26
N TYR A 24 16.80 -16.20 -17.13
CA TYR A 24 15.91 -16.85 -16.17
C TYR A 24 15.05 -15.84 -15.42
N VAL A 25 15.62 -14.70 -15.02
CA VAL A 25 14.87 -13.60 -14.40
C VAL A 25 13.76 -13.12 -15.34
N GLN A 26 14.09 -12.91 -16.61
CA GLN A 26 13.10 -12.47 -17.60
C GLN A 26 12.01 -13.51 -17.82
N GLN A 27 12.34 -14.80 -17.86
CA GLN A 27 11.34 -15.87 -17.96
C GLN A 27 10.48 -15.96 -16.70
N LEU A 28 11.07 -15.81 -15.52
CA LEU A 28 10.36 -15.83 -14.24
C LEU A 28 9.36 -14.68 -14.16
N ILE A 29 9.78 -13.45 -14.47
CA ILE A 29 8.91 -12.26 -14.46
C ILE A 29 7.74 -12.41 -15.42
N LYS A 30 7.95 -13.04 -16.59
CA LYS A 30 6.86 -13.32 -17.55
C LYS A 30 5.79 -14.27 -17.00
N ASN A 31 6.14 -15.09 -16.01
CA ASN A 31 5.23 -16.04 -15.38
C ASN A 31 4.58 -15.49 -14.09
N VAL A 32 5.03 -14.33 -13.58
CA VAL A 32 4.44 -13.69 -12.41
C VAL A 32 3.10 -13.07 -12.80
N THR A 33 2.06 -13.41 -12.05
CA THR A 33 0.72 -12.85 -12.25
C THR A 33 0.43 -11.73 -11.26
N ILE A 34 -0.59 -10.91 -11.56
CA ILE A 34 -1.10 -9.89 -10.62
C ILE A 34 -1.51 -10.52 -9.28
N LYS A 35 -2.08 -11.74 -9.32
CA LYS A 35 -2.43 -12.50 -8.12
C LYS A 35 -1.20 -12.73 -7.25
N ASP A 36 -0.12 -13.23 -7.83
CA ASP A 36 1.12 -13.50 -7.08
C ASP A 36 1.64 -12.24 -6.40
N ILE A 37 1.62 -11.10 -7.10
CA ILE A 37 2.04 -9.81 -6.54
C ILE A 37 1.16 -9.39 -5.36
N ILE A 38 -0.17 -9.49 -5.49
CA ILE A 38 -1.11 -9.13 -4.42
C ILE A 38 -0.85 -9.99 -3.17
N TYR A 39 -0.72 -11.31 -3.34
CA TYR A 39 -0.43 -12.22 -2.22
C TYR A 39 0.93 -11.92 -1.59
N TRP A 40 1.97 -11.63 -2.37
CA TRP A 40 3.28 -11.26 -1.83
C TRP A 40 3.26 -9.95 -1.06
N VAL A 41 2.52 -8.95 -1.54
CA VAL A 41 2.35 -7.68 -0.83
C VAL A 41 1.61 -7.90 0.48
N SER A 42 0.54 -8.70 0.47
CA SER A 42 -0.20 -9.07 1.68
C SER A 42 0.68 -9.81 2.69
N GLU A 43 1.40 -10.85 2.26
CA GLU A 43 2.30 -11.62 3.15
C GLU A 43 3.44 -10.74 3.70
N SER A 44 3.90 -9.78 2.90
CA SER A 44 4.92 -8.82 3.33
C SER A 44 4.40 -7.88 4.40
N TRP A 45 3.13 -7.46 4.30
CA TRP A 45 2.48 -6.58 5.28
C TRP A 45 2.42 -7.25 6.66
N ASP A 46 2.11 -8.54 6.74
CA ASP A 46 2.07 -9.29 8.01
C ASP A 46 3.43 -9.33 8.73
N LYS A 47 4.53 -9.17 8.00
CA LYS A 47 5.89 -9.11 8.55
C LYS A 47 6.28 -7.71 9.03
N VAL A 48 5.45 -6.69 8.79
CA VAL A 48 5.68 -5.30 9.23
C VAL A 48 5.26 -5.12 10.69
N THR A 49 6.24 -4.92 11.57
CA THR A 49 5.96 -4.61 12.99
C THR A 49 5.71 -3.12 13.22
N GLN A 50 4.96 -2.79 14.29
CA GLN A 50 4.72 -1.41 14.73
C GLN A 50 6.02 -0.59 14.91
N ASN A 51 7.08 -1.22 15.41
CA ASN A 51 8.39 -0.60 15.59
C ASN A 51 8.99 -0.12 14.26
N TYR A 52 8.76 -0.85 13.15
CA TYR A 52 9.21 -0.41 11.83
C TYR A 52 8.43 0.79 11.35
N LEU A 53 7.11 0.81 11.54
CA LEU A 53 6.27 1.95 11.21
C LEU A 53 6.73 3.21 11.98
N VAL A 54 6.84 3.12 13.31
CA VAL A 54 7.28 4.25 14.14
C VAL A 54 8.64 4.79 13.70
N LYS A 55 9.59 3.91 13.35
CA LYS A 55 10.91 4.33 12.88
C LYS A 55 10.89 4.99 11.50
N SER A 56 10.09 4.48 10.57
CA SER A 56 9.95 5.06 9.22
C SER A 56 9.35 6.46 9.27
N TRP A 57 8.39 6.67 10.17
CA TRP A 57 7.72 7.97 10.33
C TRP A 57 8.49 8.96 11.19
N LYS A 58 9.49 8.53 11.99
CA LYS A 58 10.23 9.39 12.94
C LYS A 58 10.83 10.67 12.32
N LYS A 59 11.26 10.63 11.06
CA LYS A 59 11.83 11.81 10.38
C LYS A 59 10.76 12.87 10.05
N LEU A 60 9.57 12.42 9.71
CA LEU A 60 8.43 13.27 9.38
C LEU A 60 7.65 13.67 10.64
N TRP A 61 7.57 12.77 11.62
CA TRP A 61 6.84 12.93 12.87
C TRP A 61 7.72 12.55 14.08
N PRO A 62 8.62 13.44 14.54
CA PRO A 62 9.55 13.13 15.62
C PRO A 62 8.89 12.79 16.97
N SER A 63 7.73 13.37 17.26
CA SER A 63 6.95 13.14 18.49
C SER A 63 6.10 11.85 18.48
N LEU A 64 6.18 11.05 17.40
CA LEU A 64 5.40 9.81 17.27
C LEU A 64 5.78 8.73 18.29
N ALA A 65 6.98 8.79 18.88
CA ALA A 65 7.46 7.79 19.83
C ALA A 65 6.74 7.81 21.19
N ASP A 66 6.05 8.92 21.53
CA ASP A 66 5.46 9.16 22.86
C ASP A 66 3.93 8.93 22.89
N SER A 67 3.38 8.19 21.91
CA SER A 67 1.98 8.24 21.44
C SER A 67 0.86 7.72 22.38
N SER A 68 1.02 7.75 23.70
CA SER A 68 -0.05 7.37 24.63
C SER A 68 -1.29 8.30 24.59
N LYS A 69 -1.23 9.45 23.90
CA LYS A 69 -2.27 10.50 23.89
C LYS A 69 -2.34 11.33 22.60
N VAL A 70 -2.54 10.72 21.44
CA VAL A 70 -2.76 11.51 20.20
C VAL A 70 -4.21 11.36 19.74
N GLU A 71 -4.99 12.45 19.83
CA GLU A 71 -6.25 12.58 19.08
C GLU A 71 -5.91 12.62 17.59
N GLN A 72 -6.22 11.51 16.90
CA GLN A 72 -5.58 11.11 15.65
C GLN A 72 -5.82 12.08 14.48
N GLY A 73 -6.94 12.81 14.43
CA GLY A 73 -7.26 13.68 13.30
C GLY A 73 -6.50 15.02 13.25
N ARG A 74 -6.41 15.73 14.39
CA ARG A 74 -5.84 17.10 14.41
C ARG A 74 -4.32 17.14 14.37
N ALA A 75 -3.66 16.07 14.80
CA ALA A 75 -2.20 16.00 14.85
C ALA A 75 -1.56 15.71 13.47
N ILE A 76 -2.32 15.16 12.51
CA ILE A 76 -1.80 14.68 11.22
C ILE A 76 -1.82 15.77 10.14
N LEU A 77 -2.82 16.66 10.14
CA LEU A 77 -2.95 17.72 9.14
C LEU A 77 -1.68 18.59 8.98
N PRO A 78 -1.01 19.05 10.06
CA PRO A 78 0.23 19.80 9.93
C PRO A 78 1.35 19.02 9.22
N LEU A 79 1.37 17.70 9.35
CA LEU A 79 2.38 16.83 8.74
C LEU A 79 2.12 16.63 7.25
N ILE A 80 0.85 16.44 6.88
CA ILE A 80 0.44 16.29 5.48
C ILE A 80 0.81 17.54 4.68
N LYS A 81 0.62 18.73 5.25
CA LYS A 81 1.02 19.99 4.62
C LYS A 81 2.53 20.16 4.44
N CYS A 82 3.36 19.36 5.13
CA CYS A 82 4.81 19.34 4.89
C CYS A 82 5.22 18.44 3.72
N ILE A 83 4.30 17.66 3.14
CA ILE A 83 4.55 16.84 1.96
C ILE A 83 4.38 17.73 0.72
N PRO A 84 5.40 17.81 -0.17
CA PRO A 84 5.28 18.59 -1.40
C PRO A 84 4.05 18.16 -2.23
N GLY A 85 3.19 19.11 -2.60
CA GLY A 85 1.95 18.87 -3.34
C GLY A 85 0.73 18.56 -2.46
N CYS A 86 0.83 18.71 -1.14
CA CYS A 86 -0.26 18.52 -0.18
C CYS A 86 -0.52 19.77 0.69
N GLU A 87 -0.04 20.95 0.27
CA GLU A 87 -0.10 22.20 1.04
C GLU A 87 -1.55 22.64 1.34
N ASP A 88 -2.46 22.37 0.39
CA ASP A 88 -3.87 22.73 0.45
C ASP A 88 -4.75 21.70 1.15
N ALA A 89 -4.16 20.63 1.72
CA ALA A 89 -4.91 19.63 2.47
C ALA A 89 -5.76 20.29 3.58
N THR A 90 -6.99 19.81 3.74
CA THR A 90 -7.94 20.32 4.75
C THR A 90 -8.26 19.24 5.78
N GLU A 91 -8.83 19.62 6.92
CA GLU A 91 -9.30 18.66 7.92
C GLU A 91 -10.34 17.69 7.33
N HIS A 92 -11.18 18.18 6.39
CA HIS A 92 -12.10 17.33 5.64
C HIS A 92 -11.36 16.27 4.82
N THR A 93 -10.35 16.67 4.04
CA THR A 93 -9.53 15.75 3.22
C THR A 93 -8.87 14.68 4.09
N VAL A 94 -8.32 15.06 5.25
CA VAL A 94 -7.70 14.11 6.19
C VAL A 94 -8.73 13.17 6.79
N THR A 95 -9.91 13.69 7.16
CA THR A 95 -11.00 12.89 7.72
C THR A 95 -11.52 11.89 6.69
N GLU A 96 -11.69 12.30 5.45
CA GLU A 96 -12.07 11.44 4.33
C GLU A 96 -11.07 10.29 4.17
N TRP A 97 -9.77 10.58 4.09
CA TRP A 97 -8.72 9.56 3.98
C TRP A 97 -8.70 8.58 5.15
N LEU A 98 -8.86 9.08 6.39
CA LEU A 98 -8.88 8.24 7.59
C LEU A 98 -10.17 7.40 7.70
N SER A 99 -11.25 7.82 7.02
CA SER A 99 -12.55 7.14 7.05
C SER A 99 -12.77 6.22 5.86
N CYS A 100 -11.85 6.17 4.88
CA CYS A 100 -11.99 5.30 3.70
C CYS A 100 -12.17 3.81 4.05
N ASP A 101 -11.59 3.36 5.16
CA ASP A 101 -11.56 1.95 5.54
C ASP A 101 -12.81 1.45 6.27
N THR A 102 -13.78 2.32 6.61
CA THR A 102 -15.00 1.87 7.30
C THR A 102 -15.98 1.13 6.41
N GLU A 103 -15.93 1.33 5.09
CA GLU A 103 -16.80 0.65 4.13
C GLU A 103 -16.03 -0.25 3.14
N ALA A 104 -14.75 0.06 2.86
CA ALA A 104 -13.94 -0.63 1.85
C ALA A 104 -13.40 -2.01 2.25
N ASN A 105 -13.52 -2.40 3.53
CA ASN A 105 -13.07 -3.71 4.03
C ASN A 105 -14.12 -4.83 3.89
N GLN A 106 -15.24 -4.58 3.21
CA GLN A 106 -16.15 -5.66 2.84
C GLN A 106 -15.44 -6.58 1.84
N LEU A 107 -15.08 -7.77 2.28
CA LEU A 107 -14.62 -8.83 1.40
C LEU A 107 -15.78 -9.21 0.49
N TYR A 108 -15.66 -8.89 -0.80
CA TYR A 108 -16.64 -9.30 -1.79
C TYR A 108 -16.70 -10.83 -1.87
N THR A 109 -17.91 -11.38 -1.90
CA THR A 109 -18.09 -12.79 -2.24
C THR A 109 -17.88 -13.01 -3.74
N ASP A 110 -17.65 -14.26 -4.15
CA ASP A 110 -17.51 -14.61 -5.56
C ASP A 110 -18.74 -14.14 -6.37
N GLU A 111 -19.95 -14.23 -5.81
CA GLU A 111 -21.20 -13.78 -6.42
C GLU A 111 -21.24 -12.26 -6.63
N GLU A 112 -20.75 -11.48 -5.65
CA GLU A 112 -20.69 -10.02 -5.74
C GLU A 112 -19.67 -9.57 -6.78
N ILE A 113 -18.51 -10.23 -6.85
CA ILE A 113 -17.48 -9.98 -7.86
C ILE A 113 -18.04 -10.26 -9.27
N ILE A 114 -18.72 -11.38 -9.45
CA ILE A 114 -19.35 -11.76 -10.73
C ILE A 114 -20.40 -10.71 -11.13
N SER A 115 -21.23 -10.26 -10.18
CA SER A 115 -22.24 -9.24 -10.42
C SER A 115 -21.64 -7.90 -10.88
N LEU A 116 -20.54 -7.46 -10.27
CA LEU A 116 -19.86 -6.21 -10.64
C LEU A 116 -19.29 -6.24 -12.07
N ILE A 117 -18.80 -7.40 -12.52
CA ILE A 117 -18.28 -7.56 -13.89
C ILE A 117 -19.41 -7.57 -14.92
N GLN A 118 -20.54 -8.22 -14.59
CA GLN A 118 -21.68 -8.35 -15.51
C GLN A 118 -22.50 -7.07 -15.66
N ASN A 119 -22.53 -6.20 -14.64
CA ASN A 119 -23.33 -4.98 -14.64
C ASN A 119 -22.63 -3.74 -15.22
N LYS A 120 -21.42 -3.88 -15.79
CA LYS A 120 -20.75 -2.75 -16.42
C LYS A 120 -21.49 -2.40 -17.72
N PRO A 121 -21.99 -1.16 -17.91
CA PRO A 121 -22.63 -0.78 -19.16
C PRO A 121 -21.65 -0.98 -20.30
N GLN A 122 -22.11 -1.65 -21.35
CA GLN A 122 -21.38 -1.79 -22.60
C GLN A 122 -21.14 -0.37 -23.15
N ASP A 123 -19.89 0.06 -23.13
CA ASP A 123 -19.48 1.32 -23.76
C ASP A 123 -19.55 1.07 -25.27
N ASP A 124 -20.73 1.26 -25.86
CA ASP A 124 -21.02 1.16 -27.30
C ASP A 124 -20.42 2.36 -28.07
N SER A 125 -19.20 2.81 -27.70
CA SER A 125 -18.52 3.94 -28.34
C SER A 125 -17.64 3.52 -29.52
N ASP A 126 -18.00 2.45 -30.24
CA ASP A 126 -17.35 2.01 -31.48
C ASP A 126 -18.38 1.86 -32.61
N LEU A 127 -19.15 2.92 -32.87
CA LEU A 127 -19.87 3.12 -34.13
C LEU A 127 -19.82 4.59 -34.55
N GLU A 128 -18.74 4.99 -35.24
CA GLU A 128 -18.79 5.78 -36.48
C GLU A 128 -17.50 5.63 -37.31
#